data_AF-A0A840HAA1-F1
#
_entry.id   AF-A0A840HAA1-F1
#
_cell.length_a   1.000
_cell.length_b   1.000
_cell.length_c   1.000
_cell.angle_alpha   90.00
_cell.angle_beta   90.00
_cell.angle_gamma   90.00
#
_symmetry.space_group_name_H-M   'P 1'
#
loop_
_entity.id
_entity.type
_entity.pdbx_description
1 polymer ?
#
loop_
_entity_poly.entity_id
_entity_poly.type
_entity_poly.pdbx_seq_one_letter_code
_entity_poly.pdbx_strand_id
1 'polypeptide(L)'
;MLHCGLNRTQGRTEVALDFCLSLPHPRAMAKDSKIIAANAAFYAAFSTGDFDGMERMWADDDGISCIHPGWPAIIGRATVIGSWRDILQSPERPQIVCAEPQVIVDGDSARVLCIEIVDGTALAAANHFRRVGDEWRLVHHQSSPIAQIVEQAEDDRTSHRVH
;
A
#
# COMPACT_ATOMS: atom_id res chain seq x y z
N MET A 1 -41.33 -38.59 15.89
CA MET A 1 -41.27 -37.92 14.58
C MET A 1 -40.55 -36.60 14.80
N LEU A 2 -39.23 -36.48 14.55
CA LEU A 2 -38.56 -36.31 13.25
C LEU A 2 -39.07 -35.10 12.45
N HIS A 3 -38.24 -34.05 12.40
CA HIS A 3 -37.81 -33.21 11.25
C HIS A 3 -37.56 -31.76 11.74
N CYS A 4 -36.32 -31.24 11.81
CA CYS A 4 -35.34 -30.96 10.74
C CYS A 4 -35.78 -29.79 9.84
N GLY A 5 -35.00 -28.69 9.81
CA GLY A 5 -35.31 -27.51 9.01
C GLY A 5 -34.31 -26.35 9.09
N LEU A 6 -33.03 -26.66 8.86
CA LEU A 6 -31.97 -25.84 8.23
C LEU A 6 -31.79 -24.34 8.56
N ASN A 7 -30.69 -24.13 9.30
CA ASN A 7 -29.80 -22.99 9.35
C ASN A 7 -29.65 -22.27 7.99
N ARG A 8 -29.99 -20.97 7.92
CA ARG A 8 -29.55 -20.09 6.82
C ARG A 8 -28.11 -19.65 7.14
N THR A 9 -27.14 -20.24 6.46
CA THR A 9 -25.76 -19.77 6.46
C THR A 9 -25.68 -18.45 5.70
N GLN A 10 -25.28 -17.40 6.42
CA GLN A 10 -24.91 -16.09 5.89
C GLN A 10 -23.84 -16.27 4.81
N GLY A 11 -24.14 -15.86 3.57
CA GLY A 11 -23.19 -15.82 2.48
C GLY A 11 -22.07 -14.83 2.83
N ARG A 12 -20.84 -15.34 2.92
CA ARG A 12 -19.61 -14.56 3.02
C ARG A 12 -19.37 -13.96 1.63
N THR A 13 -19.48 -12.65 1.49
CA THR A 13 -19.10 -11.95 0.25
C THR A 13 -17.57 -11.95 0.19
N GLU A 14 -17.02 -12.98 -0.45
CA GLU A 14 -15.60 -13.09 -0.76
C GLU A 14 -15.32 -12.17 -1.95
N VAL A 15 -14.88 -10.94 -1.66
CA VAL A 15 -14.41 -10.03 -2.71
C VAL A 15 -13.16 -10.67 -3.30
N ALA A 16 -13.34 -11.26 -4.49
CA ALA A 16 -12.35 -12.01 -5.23
C ALA A 16 -11.12 -11.14 -5.53
N LEU A 17 -10.08 -11.28 -4.71
CA LEU A 17 -8.68 -10.99 -5.05
C LEU A 17 -8.07 -12.12 -5.92
N ASP A 18 -8.91 -12.86 -6.64
CA ASP A 18 -8.57 -14.04 -7.44
C ASP A 18 -7.92 -13.71 -8.81
N PHE A 19 -7.52 -12.45 -9.02
CA PHE A 19 -6.94 -11.99 -10.28
C PHE A 19 -5.55 -12.59 -10.58
N CYS A 20 -4.96 -13.32 -9.63
CA CYS A 20 -3.54 -13.71 -9.67
C CYS A 20 -3.27 -15.18 -10.07
N LEU A 21 -4.30 -16.01 -10.29
CA LEU A 21 -4.10 -17.46 -10.47
C LEU A 21 -3.87 -17.93 -11.92
N SER A 22 -3.99 -17.07 -12.95
CA SER A 22 -3.95 -17.52 -14.35
C SER A 22 -3.01 -16.75 -15.29
N LEU A 23 -2.31 -15.71 -14.81
CA LEU A 23 -1.34 -15.01 -15.65
C LEU A 23 0.06 -15.62 -15.46
N PRO A 24 0.83 -15.86 -16.54
CA PRO A 24 2.22 -16.28 -16.42
C PRO A 24 2.95 -15.23 -15.57
N HIS A 25 3.42 -15.65 -14.39
CA HIS A 25 4.17 -14.80 -13.47
C HIS A 25 5.38 -14.22 -14.23
N PRO A 26 5.42 -12.91 -14.52
CA PRO A 26 6.53 -12.33 -15.25
C PRO A 26 7.78 -12.44 -14.38
N ARG A 27 8.77 -13.17 -14.89
CA ARG A 27 10.21 -13.11 -14.53
C ARG A 27 10.49 -13.06 -13.02
N ALA A 28 10.83 -14.23 -12.46
CA ALA A 28 11.50 -14.42 -11.17
C ALA A 28 11.16 -13.37 -10.11
N MET A 29 10.16 -13.66 -9.27
CA MET A 29 10.06 -13.05 -7.95
C MET A 29 11.32 -13.40 -7.15
N ALA A 30 12.38 -12.62 -7.37
CA ALA A 30 13.57 -12.70 -6.57
C ALA A 30 13.18 -12.25 -5.16
N LYS A 31 13.42 -13.12 -4.16
CA LYS A 31 13.65 -12.64 -2.79
C LYS A 31 14.97 -11.90 -2.80
N ASP A 32 15.00 -10.73 -3.43
CA ASP A 32 16.16 -9.87 -3.40
C ASP A 32 16.23 -9.27 -2.00
N SER A 33 16.95 -9.98 -1.11
CA SER A 33 16.96 -9.72 0.32
C SER A 33 17.30 -8.26 0.65
N LYS A 34 18.07 -7.59 -0.21
CA LYS A 34 18.43 -6.18 -0.05
C LYS A 34 17.24 -5.23 -0.26
N ILE A 35 16.38 -5.47 -1.26
CA ILE A 35 15.17 -4.67 -1.47
C ILE A 35 14.18 -4.87 -0.34
N ILE A 36 13.96 -6.12 0.07
CA ILE A 36 13.08 -6.43 1.20
C ILE A 36 13.59 -5.74 2.48
N ALA A 37 14.91 -5.77 2.71
CA ALA A 37 15.52 -5.08 3.84
C ALA A 37 15.38 -3.56 3.74
N ALA A 38 15.58 -2.96 2.57
CA ALA A 38 15.39 -1.52 2.36
C ALA A 38 13.94 -1.10 2.61
N ASN A 39 12.97 -1.87 2.13
CA ASN A 39 11.54 -1.65 2.39
C ASN A 39 11.20 -1.82 3.88
N ALA A 40 11.73 -2.84 4.55
CA ALA A 40 11.55 -3.01 5.98
C ALA A 40 12.15 -1.84 6.79
N ALA A 41 13.31 -1.33 6.36
CA ALA A 41 13.94 -0.16 6.98
C ALA A 41 13.08 1.11 6.84
N PHE A 42 12.38 1.30 5.71
CA PHE A 42 11.42 2.39 5.53
C PHE A 42 10.31 2.37 6.60
N TYR A 43 9.64 1.22 6.77
CA TYR A 43 8.59 1.09 7.79
C TYR A 43 9.15 1.15 9.22
N ALA A 44 10.36 0.65 9.45
CA ALA A 44 11.02 0.76 10.76
C ALA A 44 11.31 2.22 11.11
N ALA A 45 11.88 2.99 10.19
CA ALA A 45 12.15 4.42 10.39
C ALA A 45 10.86 5.21 10.63
N PHE A 46 9.78 4.87 9.92
CA PHE A 46 8.47 5.45 10.16
C PHE A 46 7.97 5.16 11.58
N SER A 47 7.96 3.89 11.98
CA SER A 47 7.45 3.45 13.29
C SER A 47 8.21 4.09 14.45
N THR A 48 9.54 4.16 14.36
CA THR A 48 10.39 4.76 15.41
C THR A 48 10.42 6.28 15.36
N GLY A 49 9.98 6.90 14.26
CA GLY A 49 10.13 8.35 14.08
C GLY A 49 11.56 8.77 13.76
N ASP A 50 12.39 7.87 13.24
CA ASP A 50 13.76 8.15 12.84
C ASP A 50 13.78 8.98 11.55
N PHE A 51 13.68 10.30 11.71
CA PHE A 51 13.71 11.23 10.59
C PHE A 51 15.02 11.15 9.80
N ASP A 52 16.17 11.06 10.47
CA ASP A 52 17.44 10.99 9.76
C ASP A 52 17.57 9.68 8.98
N GLY A 53 17.05 8.58 9.52
CA GLY A 53 16.93 7.29 8.82
C GLY A 53 16.03 7.38 7.61
N MET A 54 14.87 8.02 7.76
CA MET A 54 13.94 8.31 6.66
C MET A 54 14.61 9.15 5.58
N GLU A 55 15.32 10.22 5.91
CA GLU A 55 16.00 11.06 4.92
C GLU A 55 17.09 10.31 4.14
N ARG A 56 17.89 9.49 4.82
CA ARG A 56 19.02 8.76 4.23
C ARG A 56 18.63 7.67 3.23
N MET A 57 17.41 7.13 3.31
CA MET A 57 16.98 6.08 2.38
C MET A 57 16.48 6.62 1.04
N TRP A 58 16.02 7.86 0.98
CA TRP A 58 15.61 8.49 -0.28
C TRP A 58 16.82 8.82 -1.14
N ALA A 59 16.66 8.76 -2.46
CA ALA A 59 17.70 9.18 -3.39
C ALA A 59 18.03 10.68 -3.22
N ASP A 60 19.30 11.01 -3.34
CA ASP A 60 19.84 12.35 -3.09
C ASP A 60 19.82 13.23 -4.35
N ASP A 61 18.66 13.30 -5.00
CA ASP A 61 18.40 14.18 -6.14
C ASP A 61 16.90 14.54 -6.24
N ASP A 62 16.58 15.49 -7.11
CA ASP A 62 15.20 15.99 -7.28
C ASP A 62 14.30 15.06 -8.11
N GLY A 63 14.80 13.92 -8.59
CA GLY A 63 14.03 12.91 -9.31
C GLY A 63 13.11 12.06 -8.44
N ILE A 64 12.86 12.45 -7.18
CA ILE A 64 12.01 11.73 -6.24
C ILE A 64 10.60 12.31 -6.14
N SER A 65 9.64 11.48 -5.76
CA SER A 65 8.25 11.89 -5.58
C SER A 65 7.54 11.12 -4.47
N CYS A 66 6.44 11.67 -3.96
CA CYS A 66 5.64 11.03 -2.91
C CYS A 66 4.16 11.35 -3.09
N ILE A 67 3.28 10.39 -2.79
CA ILE A 67 1.83 10.59 -2.67
C ILE A 67 1.41 9.97 -1.36
N HIS A 68 1.20 10.82 -0.35
CA HIS A 68 0.60 10.40 0.92
C HIS A 68 -0.90 10.17 0.75
N PRO A 69 -1.54 9.34 1.61
CA PRO A 69 -2.98 9.12 1.55
C PRO A 69 -3.76 10.43 1.62
N GLY A 70 -4.53 10.73 0.57
CA GLY A 70 -5.36 11.94 0.48
C GLY A 70 -4.61 13.22 0.08
N TRP A 71 -3.31 13.17 -0.20
CA TRP A 71 -2.52 14.33 -0.61
C TRP A 71 -2.33 14.38 -2.13
N PRO A 72 -2.09 15.56 -2.73
CA PRO A 72 -1.62 15.64 -4.10
C PRO A 72 -0.18 15.11 -4.22
N ALA A 73 0.28 14.89 -5.45
CA ALA A 73 1.66 14.49 -5.69
C ALA A 73 2.67 15.54 -5.24
N ILE A 74 3.70 15.08 -4.55
CA ILE A 74 4.84 15.85 -4.07
C ILE A 74 6.05 15.46 -4.91
N ILE A 75 6.79 16.44 -5.41
CA ILE A 75 7.92 16.22 -6.33
C ILE A 75 9.12 17.05 -5.87
N GLY A 76 10.31 16.45 -5.93
CA GLY A 76 11.58 17.08 -5.56
C GLY A 76 12.02 16.75 -4.14
N ARG A 77 13.33 16.79 -3.88
CA ARG A 77 13.87 16.24 -2.64
C ARG A 77 13.45 17.05 -1.42
N ALA A 78 13.57 18.37 -1.50
CA ALA A 78 13.28 19.25 -0.38
C ALA A 78 11.82 19.12 0.11
N THR A 79 10.86 19.03 -0.81
CA THR A 79 9.43 18.94 -0.51
C THR A 79 9.03 17.54 -0.03
N VAL A 80 9.56 16.48 -0.65
CA VAL A 80 9.32 15.09 -0.21
C VAL A 80 9.87 14.87 1.20
N ILE A 81 11.13 15.21 1.45
CA ILE A 81 11.74 15.08 2.79
C ILE A 81 11.04 16.00 3.81
N GLY A 82 10.64 17.21 3.40
CA GLY A 82 9.83 18.10 4.21
C GLY A 82 8.52 17.46 4.67
N SER A 83 7.79 16.80 3.77
CA SER A 83 6.54 16.13 4.12
C SER A 83 6.73 14.98 5.13
N TRP A 84 7.83 14.23 5.02
CA TRP A 84 8.17 13.19 6.00
C TRP A 84 8.54 13.77 7.36
N ARG A 85 9.26 14.90 7.40
CA ARG A 85 9.53 15.61 8.65
C ARG A 85 8.24 15.98 9.37
N ASP A 86 7.29 16.58 8.64
CA ASP A 86 6.01 17.00 9.21
C ASP A 86 5.22 15.81 9.77
N ILE A 87 5.16 14.70 9.02
CA ILE A 87 4.47 13.48 9.46
C ILE A 87 5.17 12.83 10.66
N LEU A 88 6.50 12.69 10.60
CA LEU A 88 7.25 11.97 11.64
C LEU A 88 7.34 12.74 12.95
N GLN A 89 7.30 14.07 12.91
CA GLN A 89 7.30 14.95 14.09
C GLN A 89 5.89 15.20 14.65
N SER A 90 4.83 14.76 13.97
CA SER A 90 3.46 14.87 14.47
C SER A 90 3.27 14.06 15.76
N PRO A 91 2.68 14.63 16.82
CA PRO A 91 2.30 13.86 18.01
C PRO A 91 1.20 12.82 17.72
N GLU A 92 0.45 13.00 16.63
CA GLU A 92 -0.59 12.08 16.15
C GLU A 92 -0.08 11.20 15.01
N ARG A 93 1.22 10.88 14.99
CA ARG A 93 1.81 10.00 13.98
C ARG A 93 1.09 8.65 13.98
N PRO A 94 0.49 8.22 12.85
CA PRO A 94 -0.29 7.00 12.80
C PRO A 94 0.61 5.78 13.00
N GLN A 95 0.03 4.63 13.37
CA GLN A 95 0.77 3.37 13.39
C GLN A 95 0.55 2.64 12.06
N ILE A 96 1.64 2.24 11.41
CA ILE A 96 1.60 1.58 10.11
C ILE A 96 2.22 0.19 10.22
N VAL A 97 1.51 -0.82 9.72
CA VAL A 97 2.04 -2.17 9.52
C VAL A 97 2.06 -2.49 8.02
N CYS A 98 3.23 -2.82 7.49
CA CYS A 98 3.37 -3.33 6.13
C CYS A 98 3.03 -4.83 6.09
N ALA A 99 1.98 -5.18 5.34
CA ALA A 99 1.54 -6.53 5.10
C ALA A 99 1.80 -6.94 3.64
N GLU A 100 2.14 -8.22 3.45
CA GLU A 100 2.23 -8.89 2.15
C GLU A 100 3.10 -8.18 1.08
N PRO A 101 4.37 -7.82 1.39
CA PRO A 101 5.23 -7.16 0.40
C PRO A 101 5.56 -8.07 -0.78
N GLN A 102 5.25 -7.60 -1.99
CA GLN A 102 5.55 -8.22 -3.27
C GLN A 102 6.66 -7.43 -3.98
N VAL A 103 7.76 -8.10 -4.32
CA VAL A 103 8.93 -7.45 -4.92
C VAL A 103 8.99 -7.73 -6.42
N ILE A 104 9.20 -6.67 -7.21
CA ILE A 104 9.45 -6.72 -8.65
C ILE A 104 10.77 -5.98 -8.93
N VAL A 105 11.75 -6.67 -9.51
CA VAL A 105 13.06 -6.09 -9.85
C VAL A 105 13.23 -6.03 -11.37
N ASP A 106 13.70 -4.89 -11.87
CA ASP A 106 14.00 -4.64 -13.28
C ASP A 106 15.31 -3.84 -13.42
N GLY A 107 16.41 -4.56 -13.62
CA GLY A 107 17.75 -3.98 -13.72
C GLY A 107 18.14 -3.18 -12.49
N ASP A 108 18.20 -1.87 -12.65
CA ASP A 108 18.63 -0.91 -11.60
C ASP A 108 17.42 -0.24 -10.92
N SER A 109 16.21 -0.73 -11.21
CA SER A 109 14.96 -0.31 -10.61
C SER A 109 14.28 -1.47 -9.92
N ALA A 110 13.54 -1.20 -8.85
CA ALA A 110 12.70 -2.17 -8.19
C ALA A 110 11.44 -1.51 -7.64
N ARG A 111 10.39 -2.29 -7.44
CA ARG A 111 9.15 -1.87 -6.78
C ARG A 111 8.75 -2.90 -5.74
N VAL A 112 8.30 -2.41 -4.59
CA VAL A 112 7.64 -3.22 -3.57
C VAL A 112 6.20 -2.74 -3.47
N LEU A 113 5.26 -3.64 -3.75
CA LEU A 113 3.83 -3.42 -3.58
C LEU A 113 3.39 -4.10 -2.29
N CYS A 114 2.61 -3.42 -1.46
CA CYS A 114 2.17 -3.97 -0.18
C CYS A 114 0.84 -3.36 0.26
N ILE A 115 0.25 -3.96 1.29
CA ILE A 115 -0.86 -3.39 2.02
C ILE A 115 -0.31 -2.70 3.26
N GLU A 116 -0.65 -1.43 3.45
CA GLU A 116 -0.40 -0.71 4.70
C GLU A 116 -1.66 -0.78 5.57
N ILE A 117 -1.54 -1.29 6.79
CA ILE A 117 -2.62 -1.19 7.78
C ILE A 117 -2.33 0.03 8.64
N VAL A 118 -3.15 1.07 8.47
CA VAL A 118 -3.04 2.36 9.17
C VAL A 118 -4.27 2.55 10.03
N ASP A 119 -4.10 2.50 11.35
CA ASP A 119 -5.19 2.62 12.34
C ASP A 119 -6.41 1.73 12.02
N GLY A 120 -6.14 0.51 11.52
CA GLY A 120 -7.16 -0.48 11.14
C GLY A 120 -7.73 -0.34 9.72
N THR A 121 -7.32 0.68 8.96
CA THR A 121 -7.69 0.86 7.55
C THR A 121 -6.62 0.29 6.63
N ALA A 122 -7.03 -0.48 5.62
CA ALA A 122 -6.12 -1.01 4.61
C ALA A 122 -5.91 -0.01 3.46
N LEU A 123 -4.65 0.31 3.19
CA LEU A 123 -4.21 1.14 2.06
C LEU A 123 -3.35 0.29 1.13
N ALA A 124 -3.41 0.55 -0.17
CA ALA A 124 -2.45 0.01 -1.12
C ALA A 124 -1.25 0.95 -1.19
N ALA A 125 -0.05 0.38 -1.12
CA ALA A 125 1.19 1.14 -1.21
C ALA A 125 2.16 0.60 -2.28
N ALA A 126 2.88 1.51 -2.91
CA ALA A 126 3.92 1.24 -3.90
C ALA A 126 5.20 2.01 -3.54
N ASN A 127 6.26 1.27 -3.22
CA ASN A 127 7.58 1.79 -2.90
C ASN A 127 8.53 1.49 -4.05
N HIS A 128 9.00 2.50 -4.76
CA HIS A 128 9.92 2.32 -5.88
C HIS A 128 11.33 2.69 -5.46
N PHE A 129 12.28 1.84 -5.82
CA PHE A 129 13.68 1.96 -5.49
C PHE A 129 14.51 2.04 -6.77
N ARG A 130 15.61 2.79 -6.70
CA ARG A 130 16.66 2.84 -7.71
C ARG A 130 17.98 2.39 -7.06
N ARG A 131 18.74 1.56 -7.77
CA ARG A 131 20.08 1.15 -7.33
C ARG A 131 21.07 2.30 -7.54
N VAL A 132 21.77 2.69 -6.49
CA VAL A 132 22.82 3.72 -6.50
C VAL A 132 24.06 3.11 -5.87
N GLY A 133 25.02 2.69 -6.71
CA GLY A 133 26.13 1.84 -6.27
C GLY A 133 25.61 0.46 -5.83
N ASP A 134 25.95 0.06 -4.60
CA ASP A 134 25.52 -1.21 -4.00
C ASP A 134 24.26 -1.10 -3.12
N GLU A 135 23.70 0.11 -3.04
CA GLU A 135 22.57 0.47 -2.19
C GLU A 135 21.30 0.69 -3.00
N TRP A 136 20.15 0.43 -2.38
CA TRP A 136 18.85 0.74 -2.94
C TRP A 136 18.29 1.99 -2.27
N ARG A 137 17.97 3.01 -3.08
CA ARG A 137 17.42 4.28 -2.62
C ARG A 137 15.97 4.40 -3.05
N LEU A 138 15.10 4.84 -2.13
CA LEU A 138 13.70 5.12 -2.42
C LEU A 138 13.62 6.34 -3.35
N VAL A 139 12.87 6.21 -4.43
CA VAL A 139 12.62 7.29 -5.40
C VAL A 139 11.15 7.64 -5.52
N HIS A 140 10.27 6.73 -5.11
CA HIS A 140 8.84 7.01 -5.02
C HIS A 140 8.20 6.23 -3.88
N HIS A 141 7.30 6.89 -3.16
CA HIS A 141 6.35 6.26 -2.25
C HIS A 141 4.95 6.76 -2.63
N GLN A 142 4.02 5.84 -2.80
CA GLN A 142 2.61 6.17 -2.91
C GLN A 142 1.82 5.26 -1.98
N SER A 143 0.90 5.84 -1.23
CA SER A 143 -0.09 5.11 -0.45
C SER A 143 -1.47 5.72 -0.65
N SER A 144 -2.49 4.88 -0.81
CA SER A 144 -3.86 5.33 -1.09
C SER A 144 -4.92 4.35 -0.58
N PRO A 145 -6.13 4.83 -0.25
CA PRO A 145 -7.23 3.96 0.11
C PRO A 145 -7.53 2.92 -0.98
N ILE A 146 -7.74 1.67 -0.56
CA ILE A 146 -8.25 0.64 -1.46
C ILE A 146 -9.73 0.93 -1.69
N ALA A 147 -10.11 1.14 -2.95
CA ALA A 147 -11.51 1.40 -3.30
C ALA A 147 -12.37 0.20 -2.87
N GLN A 148 -13.38 0.46 -2.03
CA GLN A 148 -14.43 -0.53 -1.78
C GLN A 148 -15.38 -0.52 -2.98
N ILE A 149 -15.58 -1.69 -3.58
CA ILE A 149 -16.63 -1.86 -4.59
C ILE A 149 -17.97 -1.74 -3.85
N VAL A 150 -18.64 -0.60 -4.01
CA VAL A 150 -20.02 -0.45 -3.56
C VAL A 150 -20.89 -1.14 -4.61
N GLU A 151 -21.42 -2.32 -4.29
CA GLU A 151 -22.55 -2.87 -5.05
C GLU A 151 -23.68 -1.85 -4.96
N GLN A 152 -24.03 -1.23 -6.10
CA GLN A 152 -25.22 -0.43 -6.18
C GLN A 152 -26.40 -1.37 -5.90
N ALA A 153 -27.05 -1.22 -4.74
CA ALA A 153 -28.34 -1.84 -4.52
C ALA A 153 -29.23 -1.42 -5.69
N GLU A 154 -29.67 -2.40 -6.50
CA GLU A 154 -30.69 -2.17 -7.50
C GLU A 154 -31.84 -1.46 -6.80
N ASP A 155 -32.09 -0.21 -7.20
CA ASP A 155 -33.24 0.57 -6.76
C ASP A 155 -34.49 -0.26 -7.07
N ASP A 156 -35.02 -0.90 -6.03
CA ASP A 156 -36.24 -1.70 -6.08
C ASP A 156 -37.35 -0.75 -6.49
N ARG A 157 -37.60 -0.66 -7.81
CA ARG A 157 -38.77 -0.02 -8.40
C ARG A 157 -40.02 -0.83 -8.07
N THR A 158 -40.30 -0.93 -6.78
CA THR A 158 -41.53 -1.45 -6.22
C THR A 158 -42.13 -0.39 -5.30
N SER A 159 -42.79 0.60 -5.91
CA SER A 159 -44.10 1.10 -5.49
C SER A 159 -44.30 2.52 -6.00
N HIS A 160 -45.15 2.69 -7.00
CA HIS A 160 -46.25 3.64 -6.90
C HIS A 160 -47.50 2.96 -7.44
N ARG A 161 -48.26 2.33 -6.54
CA ARG A 161 -49.70 2.15 -6.72
C ARG A 161 -50.35 3.51 -6.54
N VAL A 162 -51.16 3.94 -7.51
CA VAL A 162 -52.22 4.92 -7.28
C VAL A 162 -53.48 4.45 -8.04
N HIS A 163 -54.48 4.08 -7.24
CA HIS A 163 -55.92 3.92 -7.48
C HIS A 163 -56.43 3.18 -8.73
#